data_AF-A0AAD8MDX8-F1
#
_entry.id   AF-A0AAD8MDX8-F1
#
_cell.length_a   1.000
_cell.length_b   1.000
_cell.length_c   1.000
_cell.angle_alpha   90.00
_cell.angle_beta   90.00
_cell.angle_gamma   90.00
#
_symmetry.space_group_name_H-M   'P 1'
#
loop_
_entity.id
_entity.type
_entity.pdbx_description
1 polymer ?
#
loop_
_entity_poly.entity_id
_entity_poly.type
_entity_poly.pdbx_seq_one_letter_code
_entity_poly.pdbx_strand_id
1 'polypeptide(L)'
;MYVYSIEYIKTRRAAVLLKHIWKWCGIVLKSSVLLSIWIFVIPILIGLLFELLVIVPMRVPIDESPVFLLYQDWALGLIFLKIWTRLMSSEGPNHDELDFEFLGNISGESYLVQTNVYINGSGNREQRHTLWFDPTTDFHTYSFFWNHRSIIVVICCSSSVGTRSICCCCHPIVFTASASCHHCVPLRLYL
;
A
#
# COMPACT_ATOMS: atom_id res chain seq x y z
N MET A 1 -46.04 -54.20 10.33
CA MET A 1 -46.20 -52.73 10.16
C MET A 1 -44.98 -51.95 10.65
N TYR A 2 -44.42 -52.25 11.84
CA TYR A 2 -43.31 -51.49 12.42
C TYR A 2 -41.98 -51.52 11.61
N VAL A 3 -41.61 -52.67 11.05
CA VAL A 3 -40.36 -52.84 10.28
C VAL A 3 -40.35 -51.98 9.01
N TYR A 4 -41.48 -51.90 8.30
CA TYR A 4 -41.63 -51.11 7.08
C TYR A 4 -41.53 -49.60 7.34
N SER A 5 -42.05 -49.14 8.49
CA SER A 5 -41.95 -47.74 8.90
C SER A 5 -40.52 -47.32 9.23
N ILE A 6 -39.71 -48.22 9.80
CA ILE A 6 -38.30 -47.94 10.13
C ILE A 6 -37.44 -47.85 8.86
N GLU A 7 -37.61 -48.76 7.91
CA GLU A 7 -36.90 -48.70 6.61
C GLU A 7 -37.30 -47.47 5.79
N TYR A 8 -38.57 -47.10 5.81
CA TYR A 8 -39.07 -45.89 5.16
C TYR A 8 -38.43 -44.62 5.75
N ILE A 9 -38.35 -44.50 7.08
CA ILE A 9 -37.72 -43.35 7.76
C ILE A 9 -36.21 -43.31 7.48
N LYS A 10 -35.52 -44.45 7.48
CA LYS A 10 -34.08 -44.54 7.19
C LYS A 10 -33.76 -44.12 5.76
N THR A 11 -34.55 -44.58 4.79
CA THR A 11 -34.41 -44.22 3.37
C THR A 11 -34.68 -42.74 3.12
N ARG A 12 -35.69 -42.16 3.78
CA ARG A 12 -35.99 -40.71 3.66
C ARG A 12 -34.85 -39.85 4.22
N ARG A 13 -34.27 -40.24 5.36
CA ARG A 13 -33.11 -39.54 5.95
C ARG A 13 -31.86 -39.67 5.06
N ALA A 14 -31.59 -40.86 4.52
CA ALA A 14 -30.48 -41.09 3.61
C ALA A 14 -30.59 -40.27 2.32
N ALA A 15 -31.79 -40.19 1.72
CA ALA A 15 -32.03 -39.39 0.53
C ALA A 15 -31.81 -37.88 0.75
N VAL A 16 -32.22 -37.36 1.91
CA VAL A 16 -31.96 -35.96 2.29
C VAL A 16 -30.46 -35.72 2.46
N LEU A 17 -29.74 -36.60 3.17
CA LEU A 17 -28.29 -36.50 3.33
C LEU A 17 -27.56 -36.57 1.98
N LEU A 18 -27.95 -37.48 1.09
CA LEU A 18 -27.36 -37.62 -0.23
C LEU A 18 -27.59 -36.39 -1.11
N LYS A 19 -28.77 -35.77 -1.00
CA LYS A 19 -29.07 -34.48 -1.66
C LYS A 19 -28.18 -33.35 -1.14
N HIS A 20 -27.92 -33.30 0.17
CA HIS A 20 -26.98 -32.34 0.75
C HIS A 20 -25.54 -32.58 0.28
N ILE A 21 -25.08 -33.84 0.31
CA ILE A 21 -23.74 -34.21 -0.17
C ILE A 21 -23.58 -33.80 -1.64
N TRP A 22 -24.54 -34.13 -2.50
CA TRP A 22 -24.49 -33.76 -3.92
C TRP A 22 -24.43 -32.25 -4.13
N LYS A 23 -25.22 -31.48 -3.37
CA LYS A 23 -25.17 -30.02 -3.40
C LYS A 23 -23.80 -29.49 -2.99
N TRP A 24 -23.24 -29.99 -1.89
CA TRP A 24 -21.93 -29.58 -1.40
C TRP A 24 -20.80 -29.98 -2.36
N CYS A 25 -20.83 -31.19 -2.93
CA CYS A 25 -19.89 -31.60 -3.98
C CYS A 25 -19.93 -30.67 -5.18
N GLY A 26 -21.12 -30.28 -5.64
CA GLY A 26 -21.27 -29.31 -6.73
C GLY A 26 -20.70 -27.93 -6.39
N ILE A 27 -20.87 -27.46 -5.15
CA ILE A 27 -20.30 -26.19 -4.68
C ILE A 27 -18.77 -26.28 -4.64
N VAL A 28 -18.22 -27.34 -4.02
CA VAL A 28 -16.77 -27.53 -3.89
C VAL A 28 -16.11 -27.61 -5.26
N LEU A 29 -16.71 -28.33 -6.22
CA LEU A 29 -16.17 -28.43 -7.57
C LEU A 29 -16.13 -27.05 -8.27
N LYS A 30 -17.23 -26.29 -8.21
CA LYS A 30 -17.29 -24.93 -8.79
C LYS A 30 -16.28 -23.99 -8.14
N SER A 31 -16.19 -24.01 -6.81
CA SER A 31 -15.24 -23.18 -6.07
C SER A 31 -13.79 -23.57 -6.37
N SER A 32 -13.49 -24.85 -6.51
CA SER A 32 -12.15 -25.34 -6.85
C SER A 32 -11.70 -24.86 -8.24
N VAL A 33 -12.60 -24.88 -9.23
CA VAL A 33 -12.30 -24.35 -10.57
C VAL A 33 -11.99 -22.85 -10.51
N LEU A 34 -12.81 -22.08 -9.80
CA LEU A 34 -12.58 -20.64 -9.64
C LEU A 34 -11.26 -20.33 -8.93
N LEU A 35 -10.92 -21.10 -7.88
CA LEU A 35 -9.66 -20.96 -7.16
C LEU A 35 -8.45 -21.32 -8.04
N SER A 36 -8.56 -22.35 -8.87
CA SER A 36 -7.50 -22.73 -9.80
C SER A 36 -7.22 -21.61 -10.81
N ILE A 37 -8.26 -21.00 -11.37
CA ILE A 37 -8.11 -19.85 -12.27
C ILE A 37 -7.38 -18.70 -11.55
N TRP A 38 -7.76 -18.41 -10.30
CA TRP A 38 -7.15 -17.36 -9.50
C TRP A 38 -5.68 -17.62 -9.14
N ILE A 39 -5.29 -18.87 -8.90
CA ILE A 39 -3.93 -19.23 -8.46
C ILE A 39 -2.96 -19.43 -9.64
N PHE A 40 -3.48 -19.84 -10.80
CA PHE A 40 -2.63 -20.17 -11.94
C PHE A 40 -2.74 -19.13 -13.06
N VAL A 41 -3.94 -18.84 -13.54
CA VAL A 41 -4.13 -18.00 -14.73
C VAL A 41 -3.78 -16.55 -14.44
N ILE A 42 -4.32 -15.98 -13.36
CA ILE A 42 -4.10 -14.57 -13.04
C ILE A 42 -2.61 -14.26 -12.78
N PRO A 43 -1.87 -15.03 -11.95
CA PRO A 43 -0.46 -14.77 -11.73
C PRO A 43 0.39 -14.93 -13.00
N ILE A 44 0.11 -15.92 -13.85
CA ILE A 44 0.84 -16.07 -15.13
C ILE A 44 0.63 -14.84 -16.01
N LEU A 45 -0.61 -14.36 -16.15
CA LEU A 45 -0.90 -13.17 -16.98
C LEU A 45 -0.20 -11.92 -16.44
N ILE A 46 -0.21 -11.71 -15.13
CA ILE A 46 0.49 -10.57 -14.49
C ILE A 46 2.00 -10.67 -14.69
N GLY A 47 2.58 -11.86 -14.44
CA GLY A 47 4.01 -12.08 -14.61
C GLY A 47 4.47 -11.87 -16.04
N LEU A 48 3.73 -12.40 -17.01
CA LEU A 48 4.03 -12.25 -18.43
C LEU A 48 3.89 -10.79 -18.90
N LEU A 49 2.89 -10.06 -18.40
CA LEU A 49 2.75 -8.63 -18.68
C LEU A 49 3.95 -7.83 -18.17
N PHE A 50 4.38 -8.07 -16.92
CA PHE A 50 5.53 -7.38 -16.33
C PHE A 50 6.84 -7.74 -17.05
N GLU A 51 7.02 -9.02 -17.37
CA GLU A 51 8.18 -9.51 -18.13
C GLU A 51 8.27 -8.80 -19.48
N LEU A 52 7.17 -8.70 -20.24
CA LEU A 52 7.15 -8.04 -21.54
C LEU A 52 7.35 -6.52 -21.47
N LEU A 53 6.77 -5.85 -20.48
CA LEU A 53 6.83 -4.39 -20.38
C LEU A 53 8.12 -3.86 -19.77
N VAL A 54 8.68 -4.58 -18.79
CA VAL A 54 9.78 -4.08 -17.96
C VAL A 54 11.04 -4.88 -18.16
N ILE A 55 10.96 -6.20 -18.03
CA ILE A 55 12.18 -7.04 -18.00
C ILE A 55 12.76 -7.16 -19.41
N VAL A 56 11.97 -7.62 -20.39
CA VAL A 56 12.41 -7.87 -21.78
C VAL A 56 13.13 -6.67 -22.40
N PRO A 57 12.60 -5.44 -22.37
CA PRO A 57 13.29 -4.27 -22.95
C PRO A 57 14.62 -3.94 -22.27
N MET A 58 14.81 -4.32 -21.01
CA MET A 58 16.06 -4.10 -20.27
C MET A 58 17.06 -5.25 -20.44
N ARG A 59 16.59 -6.49 -20.61
CA ARG A 59 17.47 -7.67 -20.63
C ARG A 59 17.96 -8.06 -22.02
N VAL A 60 17.16 -7.84 -23.06
CA VAL A 60 17.39 -8.41 -24.39
C VAL A 60 17.45 -7.28 -25.42
N PRO A 61 18.52 -7.21 -26.23
CA PRO A 61 18.59 -6.26 -27.33
C PRO A 61 17.59 -6.60 -28.44
N ILE A 62 17.22 -5.62 -29.25
CA ILE A 62 16.06 -5.65 -30.16
C ILE A 62 16.17 -6.73 -31.27
N ASP A 63 17.37 -7.25 -31.50
CA ASP A 63 17.72 -8.25 -32.51
C ASP A 63 17.60 -9.70 -32.01
N GLU A 64 17.44 -9.92 -30.70
CA GLU A 64 17.34 -11.25 -30.10
C GLU A 64 15.92 -11.53 -29.58
N SER A 65 15.52 -12.81 -29.62
CA SER A 65 14.22 -13.24 -29.08
C SER A 65 14.31 -13.61 -27.60
N PRO A 66 13.42 -13.10 -26.72
CA PRO A 66 13.42 -13.45 -25.31
C PRO A 66 12.98 -14.90 -25.05
N VAL A 67 13.73 -15.61 -24.19
CA VAL A 67 13.29 -16.91 -23.63
C VAL A 67 12.26 -16.67 -22.53
N PHE A 68 11.11 -17.36 -22.59
CA PHE A 68 10.04 -17.29 -21.59
C PHE A 68 10.03 -18.55 -20.72
N LEU A 69 10.03 -18.36 -19.40
CA LEU A 69 9.98 -19.45 -18.42
C LEU A 69 8.68 -19.32 -17.60
N LEU A 70 7.63 -20.00 -18.06
CA LEU A 70 6.28 -19.93 -17.48
C LEU A 70 6.23 -20.12 -15.94
N TYR A 71 7.09 -20.97 -15.38
CA TYR A 71 7.17 -21.15 -13.92
C TYR A 71 7.72 -19.91 -13.20
N GLN A 72 8.74 -19.27 -13.77
CA GLN A 72 9.32 -18.04 -13.23
C GLN A 72 8.30 -16.89 -13.32
N ASP A 73 7.62 -16.77 -14.46
CA ASP A 73 6.59 -15.75 -14.68
C ASP A 73 5.43 -15.93 -13.70
N TRP A 74 5.00 -17.18 -13.49
CA TRP A 74 3.99 -17.51 -12.47
C TRP A 74 4.43 -17.08 -11.06
N ALA A 75 5.66 -17.39 -10.66
CA ALA A 75 6.20 -17.02 -9.35
C ALA A 75 6.31 -15.49 -9.19
N LEU A 76 6.77 -14.78 -10.23
CA LEU A 76 6.84 -13.33 -10.28
C LEU A 76 5.45 -12.69 -10.13
N GLY A 77 4.45 -13.23 -10.84
CA GLY A 77 3.06 -12.80 -10.72
C GLY A 77 2.48 -13.00 -9.32
N LEU A 78 2.82 -14.10 -8.64
CA LEU A 78 2.41 -14.33 -7.24
C LEU A 78 3.06 -13.34 -6.28
N ILE A 79 4.34 -13.01 -6.49
CA ILE A 79 5.04 -11.99 -5.70
C ILE A 79 4.34 -10.63 -5.91
N PHE A 80 4.05 -10.26 -7.15
CA PHE A 80 3.38 -9.01 -7.46
C PHE A 80 1.98 -8.95 -6.84
N LEU A 81 1.18 -10.01 -6.98
CA LEU A 81 -0.16 -10.10 -6.38
C LEU A 81 -0.10 -9.99 -4.85
N LYS A 82 0.91 -10.61 -4.21
CA LYS A 82 1.11 -10.54 -2.76
C LYS A 82 1.46 -9.12 -2.31
N ILE A 83 2.36 -8.43 -3.02
CA ILE A 83 2.73 -7.04 -2.72
C ILE A 83 1.51 -6.14 -2.90
N TRP A 84 0.81 -6.27 -4.04
CA TRP A 84 -0.40 -5.51 -4.33
C TRP A 84 -1.47 -5.67 -3.24
N THR A 85 -1.75 -6.92 -2.84
CA THR A 85 -2.72 -7.19 -1.77
C THR A 85 -2.31 -6.56 -0.44
N ARG A 86 -1.01 -6.55 -0.11
CA ARG A 86 -0.51 -5.90 1.10
C ARG A 86 -0.68 -4.39 1.05
N LEU A 87 -0.39 -3.77 -0.11
CA LEU A 87 -0.56 -2.34 -0.31
C LEU A 87 -2.04 -1.92 -0.27
N MET A 88 -2.94 -2.69 -0.87
CA MET A 88 -4.38 -2.39 -0.77
C MET A 88 -4.94 -2.65 0.62
N SER A 89 -4.40 -3.63 1.35
CA SER A 89 -4.87 -3.96 2.71
C SER A 89 -4.28 -3.07 3.80
N SER A 90 -3.28 -2.22 3.51
CA SER A 90 -2.75 -1.29 4.52
C SER A 90 -3.70 -0.13 4.84
N GLU A 91 -4.76 0.08 4.05
CA GLU A 91 -5.84 1.03 4.34
C GLU A 91 -6.86 0.50 5.36
N GLY A 92 -6.42 -0.32 6.32
CA GLY A 92 -7.27 -0.78 7.41
C GLY A 92 -7.58 0.36 8.40
N PRO A 93 -8.59 0.22 9.28
CA PRO A 93 -8.85 1.18 10.36
C PRO A 93 -7.67 1.31 11.33
N ASN A 94 -6.75 0.34 11.31
CA ASN A 94 -5.58 0.24 12.16
C ASN A 94 -4.31 0.55 11.36
N HIS A 95 -4.22 1.75 10.78
CA HIS A 95 -3.03 2.20 10.06
C HIS A 95 -2.18 3.13 10.94
N ASP A 96 -0.89 3.18 10.64
CA ASP A 96 0.01 4.21 11.16
C ASP A 96 0.18 5.26 10.05
N GLU A 97 -0.01 6.53 10.38
CA GLU A 97 0.04 7.63 9.41
C GLU A 97 0.69 8.86 10.04
N LEU A 98 1.42 9.61 9.21
CA LEU A 98 2.02 10.89 9.56
C LEU A 98 1.45 11.93 8.60
N ASP A 99 0.57 12.78 9.10
CA ASP A 99 0.02 13.88 8.33
C ASP A 99 0.96 15.07 8.39
N PHE A 100 1.14 15.72 7.25
CA PHE A 100 1.83 16.99 7.13
C PHE A 100 1.02 17.90 6.22
N GLU A 101 0.28 18.82 6.82
CA GLU A 101 -0.71 19.65 6.14
C GLU A 101 -0.30 21.12 6.22
N PHE A 102 -0.37 21.81 5.08
CA PHE A 102 -0.22 23.26 5.04
C PHE A 102 -1.60 23.91 5.19
N LEU A 103 -1.80 24.59 6.31
CA LEU A 103 -2.97 25.41 6.56
C LEU A 103 -2.68 26.82 6.04
N GLY A 104 -3.09 27.08 4.80
CA GLY A 104 -3.02 28.40 4.19
C GLY A 104 -4.12 29.33 4.71
N ASN A 105 -3.84 30.63 4.73
CA ASN A 105 -4.81 31.66 5.05
C ASN A 105 -4.97 32.64 3.87
N ILE A 106 -6.21 32.93 3.49
CA ILE A 106 -6.57 33.91 2.44
C ILE A 106 -6.32 35.36 2.86
N SER A 107 -6.07 35.64 4.14
CA SER A 107 -5.88 37.00 4.68
C SER A 107 -4.43 37.50 4.65
N GLY A 108 -3.48 36.73 4.11
CA GLY A 108 -2.06 37.10 4.10
C GLY A 108 -1.33 36.90 5.43
N GLU A 109 -1.93 36.15 6.36
CA GLU A 109 -1.24 35.66 7.57
C GLU A 109 -0.24 34.55 7.24
N SER A 110 0.72 34.31 8.14
CA SER A 110 1.75 33.29 7.94
C SER A 110 1.14 31.89 7.83
N TYR A 111 1.67 31.11 6.89
CA TYR A 111 1.27 29.72 6.72
C TYR A 111 1.58 28.91 7.98
N LEU A 112 0.61 28.10 8.39
CA LEU A 112 0.76 27.15 9.48
C LEU A 112 0.99 25.77 8.89
N VAL A 113 1.95 25.04 9.45
CA VAL A 113 2.11 23.61 9.21
C VAL A 113 1.45 22.87 10.35
N GLN A 114 0.48 22.03 10.03
CA GLN A 114 -0.13 21.09 10.96
C GLN A 114 0.45 19.69 10.71
N THR A 115 0.87 19.03 11.78
CA THR A 115 1.31 17.64 11.74
C THR A 115 0.46 16.78 12.65
N ASN A 116 0.12 15.57 12.24
CA ASN A 116 -0.56 14.59 13.08
C ASN A 116 0.11 13.23 12.99
N VAL A 117 0.06 12.45 14.08
CA VAL A 117 0.60 11.08 14.11
C VAL A 117 -0.50 10.12 14.55
N TYR A 118 -0.93 9.28 13.61
CA TYR A 118 -1.84 8.17 13.84
C TYR A 118 -1.03 6.91 14.16
N ILE A 119 -1.40 6.25 15.26
CA ILE A 119 -0.84 4.95 15.63
C ILE A 119 -2.02 4.00 15.77
N ASN A 120 -2.03 2.92 15.00
CA ASN A 120 -3.10 1.93 14.99
C ASN A 120 -4.50 2.56 14.84
N GLY A 121 -4.62 3.54 13.93
CA GLY A 121 -5.83 4.30 13.65
C GLY A 121 -6.17 5.41 14.64
N SER A 122 -5.38 5.58 15.71
CA SER A 122 -5.61 6.58 16.75
C SER A 122 -4.67 7.78 16.58
N GLY A 123 -5.23 8.90 16.11
CA GLY A 123 -4.58 10.21 15.99
C GLY A 123 -4.67 11.07 17.26
N ASN A 124 -5.11 12.33 17.12
CA ASN A 124 -5.21 13.38 18.17
C ASN A 124 -3.85 13.84 18.73
N ARG A 125 -2.83 13.89 17.88
CA ARG A 125 -1.48 14.38 18.23
C ARG A 125 -1.11 15.57 17.36
N GLU A 126 -2.10 16.42 17.07
CA GLU A 126 -1.94 17.57 16.20
C GLU A 126 -0.97 18.59 16.83
N GLN A 127 0.05 18.97 16.08
CA GLN A 127 0.94 20.08 16.41
C GLN A 127 0.89 21.10 15.28
N ARG A 128 0.86 22.39 15.63
CA ARG A 128 0.81 23.49 14.68
C ARG A 128 2.03 24.37 14.85
N HIS A 129 2.73 24.64 13.76
CA HIS A 129 3.92 25.47 13.74
C HIS A 129 3.80 26.56 12.67
N THR A 130 4.15 27.78 13.04
CA THR A 130 4.30 28.87 12.08
C THR A 130 5.61 28.70 11.31
N LEU A 131 5.57 28.94 10.01
CA LEU A 131 6.79 29.05 9.20
C LEU A 131 7.40 30.45 9.37
N TRP A 132 8.73 30.52 9.43
CA TRP A 132 9.48 31.79 9.50
C TRP A 132 9.75 32.40 8.12
N PHE A 133 9.18 31.83 7.06
CA PHE A 133 9.29 32.26 5.68
C PHE A 133 7.96 32.03 4.96
N ASP A 134 7.79 32.66 3.80
CA ASP A 134 6.63 32.44 2.93
C ASP A 134 6.88 31.22 2.03
N PRO A 135 6.14 30.10 2.22
CA PRO A 135 6.35 28.88 1.46
C PRO A 135 5.93 28.99 -0.01
N THR A 136 5.25 30.07 -0.43
CA THR A 136 4.80 30.27 -1.82
C THR A 136 5.81 30.97 -2.73
N THR A 137 6.91 31.47 -2.14
CA THR A 137 7.85 32.34 -2.86
C THR A 137 8.91 31.61 -3.67
N ASP A 138 9.34 30.41 -3.22
CA ASP A 138 10.33 29.56 -3.89
C ASP A 138 10.17 28.10 -3.41
N PHE A 139 10.91 27.17 -3.99
CA PHE A 139 10.96 25.78 -3.56
C PHE A 139 11.69 25.62 -2.22
N HIS A 140 11.02 24.98 -1.26
CA HIS A 140 11.60 24.64 0.03
C HIS A 140 11.83 23.13 0.14
N THR A 141 12.83 22.73 0.93
CA THR A 141 13.14 21.30 1.11
C THR A 141 12.63 20.83 2.47
N TYR A 142 11.79 19.79 2.45
CA TYR A 142 11.21 19.18 3.63
C TYR A 142 11.77 17.76 3.77
N SER A 143 12.56 17.52 4.81
CA SER A 143 13.20 16.21 5.04
C SER A 143 12.64 15.55 6.27
N PHE A 144 12.27 14.27 6.14
CA PHE A 144 11.79 13.45 7.25
C PHE A 144 12.89 12.52 7.73
N PHE A 145 13.19 12.61 9.02
CA PHE A 145 14.07 11.67 9.71
C PHE A 145 13.27 10.90 10.74
N TRP A 146 13.02 9.63 10.47
CA TRP A 146 12.22 8.76 11.32
C TRP A 146 13.11 7.64 11.87
N ASN A 147 13.23 7.57 13.20
CA ASN A 147 13.86 6.45 13.90
C ASN A 147 12.93 5.89 15.00
N HIS A 148 13.35 4.78 15.63
CA HIS A 148 12.59 4.11 16.71
C HIS A 148 12.35 4.96 17.98
N ARG A 149 12.99 6.11 18.13
CA ARG A 149 12.90 7.01 19.29
C ARG A 149 12.20 8.34 18.99
N SER A 150 12.26 8.81 17.75
CA SER A 150 11.87 10.17 17.37
C SER A 150 11.58 10.29 15.88
N ILE A 151 10.65 11.18 15.55
CA ILE A 151 10.39 11.67 14.20
C ILE A 151 10.83 13.13 14.13
N ILE A 152 11.71 13.49 13.20
CA ILE A 152 12.21 14.85 13.06
C ILE A 152 11.88 15.31 11.64
N VAL A 153 11.23 16.46 11.52
CA VAL A 153 11.04 17.11 10.21
C VAL A 153 11.98 18.29 10.15
N VAL A 154 12.85 18.29 9.14
CA VAL A 154 13.78 19.38 8.88
C VAL A 154 13.24 20.18 7.71
N ILE A 155 13.04 21.47 7.94
CA ILE A 155 12.56 22.40 6.91
C ILE A 155 13.72 23.34 6.57
N CYS A 156 14.11 23.33 5.30
CA CYS A 156 15.17 24.17 4.77
C CYS A 156 14.56 25.17 3.77
N CYS A 157 14.73 26.45 4.08
CA CYS A 157 14.49 27.52 3.11
C CYS A 157 15.73 27.63 2.20
N SER A 158 15.55 27.46 0.90
CA SER A 158 16.59 27.71 -0.10
C SER A 158 16.14 28.86 -0.96
N SER A 159 16.83 30.00 -0.87
CA SER A 159 16.58 31.13 -1.76
C SER A 159 17.45 30.97 -3.00
N SER A 160 16.84 30.73 -4.15
CA SER A 160 17.57 30.72 -5.43
C SER A 160 17.46 32.09 -6.11
N VAL A 161 18.57 32.84 -6.17
CA VAL A 161 18.67 34.05 -7.01
C VAL A 161 19.69 33.76 -8.09
N GLY A 162 19.23 33.36 -9.28
CA GLY A 162 20.09 32.97 -10.40
C GLY A 162 20.79 31.61 -10.17
N THR A 163 22.06 31.47 -10.57
CA THR A 163 22.83 30.21 -10.49
C THR A 163 23.54 29.98 -9.16
N ARG A 164 23.26 30.77 -8.12
CA ARG A 164 23.87 30.63 -6.79
C ARG A 164 22.78 30.43 -5.73
N SER A 165 22.79 29.27 -5.08
CA SER A 165 22.02 29.04 -3.84
C SER A 165 22.63 29.87 -2.71
N ILE A 166 21.90 30.84 -2.20
CA ILE A 166 22.35 31.72 -1.11
C ILE A 166 21.56 31.34 0.14
N CYS A 167 22.29 30.93 1.19
CA CYS A 167 21.84 30.58 2.54
C CYS A 167 20.68 29.57 2.66
N CYS A 168 21.03 28.33 2.98
CA CYS A 168 20.07 27.36 3.52
C CYS A 168 19.86 27.63 5.02
N CYS A 169 18.82 28.37 5.39
CA CYS A 169 18.36 28.38 6.77
C CYS A 169 17.53 27.11 6.99
N CYS A 170 18.17 26.07 7.57
CA CYS A 170 17.50 24.84 7.97
C CYS A 170 17.15 24.91 9.46
N HIS A 171 15.89 24.67 9.79
CA HIS A 171 15.44 24.55 11.17
C HIS A 171 14.83 23.16 11.39
N PRO A 172 15.35 22.38 12.36
CA PRO A 172 14.72 21.12 12.73
C PRO A 172 13.49 21.43 13.58
N ILE A 173 12.32 21.01 13.11
CA ILE A 173 11.14 20.90 13.95
C ILE A 173 11.15 19.46 14.50
N VAL A 174 11.54 19.33 15.77
CA VAL A 174 11.64 18.05 16.45
C VAL A 174 10.26 17.65 16.96
N PHE A 175 9.70 16.57 16.40
CA PHE A 175 8.45 15.99 16.85
C PHE A 175 8.77 14.76 17.72
N THR A 176 8.58 14.86 19.03
CA THR A 176 8.72 13.69 19.89
C THR A 176 7.48 12.80 19.75
N ALA A 177 7.42 12.03 18.68
CA ALA A 177 6.47 10.93 18.50
C ALA A 177 7.25 9.62 18.46
N SER A 178 6.97 8.73 19.42
CA SER A 178 7.48 7.36 19.42
C SER A 178 6.61 6.53 18.48
N ALA A 179 6.97 6.46 17.20
CA ALA A 179 6.36 5.52 16.27
C ALA A 179 7.46 4.63 15.66
N SER A 180 7.19 3.33 15.57
CA SER A 180 8.12 2.33 15.04
C SER A 180 8.04 2.29 13.52
N CYS A 181 8.93 2.98 12.80
CA CYS A 181 9.07 2.80 11.34
C CYS A 181 10.53 2.99 10.88
N HIS A 182 10.85 2.44 9.71
CA HIS A 182 12.20 2.03 9.32
C HIS A 182 12.80 2.77 8.11
N HIS A 183 12.21 3.86 7.58
CA HIS A 183 12.71 4.52 6.36
C HIS A 183 12.71 6.07 6.44
N CYS A 184 13.81 6.67 5.97
CA CYS A 184 13.90 8.10 5.65
C CYS A 184 13.52 8.30 4.18
N VAL A 185 12.56 9.19 3.90
CA VAL A 185 12.21 9.60 2.54
C VAL A 185 12.36 11.11 2.43
N PRO A 186 13.29 11.63 1.61
CA PRO A 186 13.34 13.05 1.31
C PRO A 186 12.20 13.42 0.35
N LEU A 187 11.36 14.38 0.72
CA LEU A 187 10.25 14.86 -0.10
C LEU A 187 10.51 16.30 -0.54
N ARG A 188 10.56 16.55 -1.84
CA ARG A 188 10.63 17.91 -2.39
C ARG A 188 9.22 18.31 -2.80
N LEU A 189 8.63 19.27 -2.08
CA LEU A 189 7.26 19.71 -2.27
C LEU A 189 7.25 21.15 -2.81
N TYR A 190 6.27 21.44 -3.66
CA TYR A 190 5.94 22.79 -4.14
C TYR A 190 4.47 23.03 -3.82
N LEU A 191 4.14 24.20 -3.27
CA LEU A 191 2.77 24.65 -3.05
C LEU A 191 2.34 25.55 -4.20
#